data_AF-A0A6N6VWE4-F1
#
_entry.id   AF-A0A6N6VWE4-F1
#
_cell.length_a   1.000
_cell.length_b   1.000
_cell.length_c   1.000
_cell.angle_alpha   90.00
_cell.angle_beta   90.00
_cell.angle_gamma   90.00
#
_symmetry.space_group_name_H-M   'P 1'
#
loop_
_entity.id
_entity.type
_entity.pdbx_description
1 polymer ?
#
loop_
_entity_poly.entity_id
_entity_poly.type
_entity_poly.pdbx_seq_one_letter_code
_entity_poly.pdbx_strand_id
1 'polypeptide(L)'
;MHVIWKRPDGFQNALPDDFRRIALSNGAHLWLHRHELDWYPFQVSGDWEGQDQTKRLNRLVNMLDAPQSSWKAYLEQISDDDFELKEGQSFTEITKTLIAWVTELEQSAKGHTWEIEIVRCALHDVLEKLQKFI
;
A
#
# COMPACT_ATOMS: atom_id res chain seq x y z
N MET A 1 -6.79 5.74 13.30
CA MET A 1 -7.18 4.96 12.09
C MET A 1 -6.62 3.55 12.25
N HIS A 2 -7.11 2.56 11.53
CA HIS A 2 -6.56 1.20 11.53
C HIS A 2 -6.61 0.60 10.14
N VAL A 3 -5.62 -0.25 9.83
CA VAL A 3 -5.54 -0.95 8.54
C VAL A 3 -6.07 -2.37 8.70
N ILE A 4 -6.97 -2.78 7.81
CA ILE A 4 -7.54 -4.13 7.74
C ILE A 4 -7.23 -4.72 6.37
N TRP A 5 -6.95 -6.02 6.32
CA TRP A 5 -6.87 -6.77 5.08
C TRP A 5 -8.24 -7.26 4.60
N LYS A 6 -8.60 -6.91 3.36
CA LYS A 6 -9.76 -7.45 2.67
C LYS A 6 -9.39 -8.82 2.11
N ARG A 7 -9.85 -9.89 2.75
CA ARG A 7 -9.54 -11.25 2.31
C ARG A 7 -10.16 -11.56 0.94
N PRO A 8 -9.49 -12.36 0.08
CA PRO A 8 -10.00 -12.66 -1.26
C PRO A 8 -11.22 -13.58 -1.25
N ASP A 9 -11.40 -14.41 -0.21
CA ASP A 9 -12.46 -15.41 -0.06
C ASP A 9 -13.88 -14.84 0.18
N GLY A 10 -14.04 -13.51 0.15
CA GLY A 10 -15.33 -12.84 0.27
C GLY A 10 -15.42 -11.53 -0.50
N PHE A 11 -14.49 -11.26 -1.42
CA PHE A 11 -14.46 -10.00 -2.14
C PHE A 11 -15.39 -10.05 -3.36
N GLN A 12 -16.57 -9.44 -3.28
CA GLN A 12 -17.46 -9.10 -4.42
C GLN A 12 -17.79 -10.24 -5.43
N ASN A 13 -17.80 -11.51 -5.00
CA ASN A 13 -17.92 -12.68 -5.90
C ASN A 13 -16.76 -12.81 -6.91
N ALA A 14 -15.59 -12.22 -6.61
CA ALA A 14 -14.40 -12.35 -7.42
C ALA A 14 -13.96 -13.82 -7.51
N LEU A 15 -13.50 -14.19 -8.70
CA LEU A 15 -12.95 -15.50 -9.00
C LEU A 15 -11.44 -15.49 -8.75
N PRO A 16 -10.82 -16.66 -8.52
CA PRO A 16 -9.36 -16.74 -8.35
C PRO A 16 -8.56 -16.07 -9.49
N ASP A 17 -9.09 -16.10 -10.71
CA ASP A 17 -8.45 -15.51 -11.90
C ASP A 17 -8.43 -13.98 -11.89
N ASP A 18 -9.33 -13.34 -11.13
CA ASP A 18 -9.37 -11.88 -10.95
C ASP A 18 -8.18 -11.36 -10.13
N PHE A 19 -7.41 -12.28 -9.54
CA PHE A 19 -6.25 -11.96 -8.73
C PHE A 19 -4.94 -12.34 -9.42
N ARG A 20 -3.91 -11.56 -9.10
CA ARG A 20 -2.51 -11.96 -9.22
C ARG A 20 -1.94 -12.18 -7.83
N ARG A 21 -0.93 -13.02 -7.72
CA ARG A 21 -0.26 -13.32 -6.46
C ARG A 21 1.15 -12.76 -6.49
N ILE A 22 1.53 -12.10 -5.41
CA ILE A 22 2.91 -11.68 -5.16
C ILE A 22 3.43 -12.36 -3.90
N ALA A 23 4.71 -12.67 -3.86
CA ALA A 23 5.37 -13.16 -2.67
C ALA A 23 5.78 -11.98 -1.78
N LEU A 24 5.53 -12.09 -0.48
CA LEU A 24 6.03 -11.17 0.54
C LEU A 24 7.37 -11.69 1.10
N SER A 25 8.13 -10.82 1.76
CA SER A 25 9.44 -11.17 2.34
C SER A 25 9.39 -12.30 3.38
N ASN A 26 8.28 -12.47 4.09
CA ASN A 26 8.07 -13.57 5.03
C ASN A 26 7.68 -14.92 4.38
N GLY A 27 7.63 -14.99 3.04
CA GLY A 27 7.24 -16.17 2.28
C GLY A 27 5.73 -16.37 2.12
N ALA A 28 4.90 -15.53 2.75
CA ALA A 28 3.47 -15.51 2.50
C ALA A 28 3.17 -14.95 1.10
N HIS A 29 1.95 -15.19 0.63
CA HIS A 29 1.49 -14.66 -0.64
C HIS A 29 0.36 -13.67 -0.43
N LEU A 30 0.51 -12.48 -1.00
CA LEU A 30 -0.55 -11.48 -1.06
C LEU A 30 -1.27 -11.62 -2.39
N TRP A 31 -2.60 -11.66 -2.31
CA TRP A 31 -3.49 -11.65 -3.47
C TRP A 31 -3.80 -10.19 -3.78
N LEU A 32 -3.65 -9.81 -5.04
CA LEU A 32 -3.89 -8.45 -5.52
C LEU A 32 -4.90 -8.53 -6.66
N HIS A 33 -5.95 -7.73 -6.58
CA HIS A 33 -6.99 -7.73 -7.60
C HIS A 33 -6.44 -7.07 -8.87
N ARG A 34 -6.77 -7.61 -10.05
CA ARG A 34 -6.25 -7.09 -11.32
C ARG A 34 -6.88 -5.76 -11.74
N HIS A 35 -8.12 -5.53 -11.31
CA HIS A 35 -8.92 -4.35 -11.68
C HIS A 35 -9.13 -3.34 -10.53
N GLU A 36 -9.52 -3.79 -9.33
CA GLU A 36 -9.73 -2.96 -8.13
C GLU A 36 -8.44 -2.51 -7.41
N LEU A 37 -7.50 -1.91 -8.14
CA LEU A 37 -6.16 -1.55 -7.64
C LEU A 37 -6.17 -0.50 -6.53
N ASP A 38 -7.16 0.38 -6.53
CA ASP A 38 -7.31 1.44 -5.54
C ASP A 38 -8.02 0.94 -4.27
N TRP A 39 -8.79 -0.14 -4.36
CA TRP A 39 -9.65 -0.59 -3.27
C TRP A 39 -9.24 -1.93 -2.66
N TYR A 40 -8.24 -2.59 -3.21
CA TYR A 40 -7.79 -3.90 -2.77
C TYR A 40 -6.24 -3.97 -2.74
N PRO A 41 -5.60 -4.57 -1.72
CA PRO A 41 -6.17 -5.50 -0.74
C PRO A 41 -6.50 -4.91 0.63
N PHE A 42 -6.14 -3.67 0.93
CA PHE A 42 -6.31 -3.10 2.27
C PHE A 42 -7.45 -2.10 2.35
N GLN A 43 -7.91 -1.88 3.58
CA GLN A 43 -8.82 -0.80 3.95
C GLN A 43 -8.24 -0.04 5.13
N VAL A 44 -8.14 1.28 5.01
CA VAL A 44 -7.86 2.18 6.13
C VAL A 44 -9.20 2.67 6.69
N SER A 45 -9.41 2.48 7.99
CA SER A 45 -10.62 2.94 8.65
C SER A 45 -10.67 4.47 8.71
N GLY A 46 -11.79 5.06 8.35
CA GLY A 46 -12.06 6.50 8.44
C GLY A 46 -13.22 6.85 7.53
N ASP A 47 -13.73 8.08 7.63
CA ASP A 47 -14.75 8.60 6.73
C ASP A 47 -14.09 8.94 5.36
N TRP A 48 -14.25 10.17 4.86
CA TRP A 48 -13.64 10.60 3.61
C TRP A 48 -12.11 10.41 3.57
N GLU A 49 -11.42 10.82 4.63
CA GLU A 49 -9.97 10.68 4.72
C GLU A 49 -9.49 9.21 4.65
N GLY A 50 -10.29 8.28 5.19
CA GLY A 50 -9.98 6.85 5.16
C GLY A 50 -10.04 6.28 3.73
N GLN A 51 -10.89 6.84 2.86
CA GLN A 51 -10.98 6.41 1.47
C GLN A 51 -9.74 6.79 0.68
N ASP A 52 -9.27 8.02 0.80
CA ASP A 52 -8.08 8.46 0.06
C ASP A 52 -6.81 7.78 0.57
N GLN A 53 -6.70 7.57 1.89
CA GLN A 53 -5.63 6.76 2.46
C GLN A 53 -5.68 5.29 1.99
N THR A 54 -6.88 4.73 1.82
CA THR A 54 -7.07 3.38 1.26
C THR A 54 -6.53 3.30 -0.17
N LYS A 55 -6.91 4.25 -1.04
CA LYS A 55 -6.41 4.31 -2.42
C LYS A 55 -4.90 4.43 -2.47
N ARG A 56 -4.35 5.37 -1.70
CA ARG A 56 -2.90 5.60 -1.64
C ARG A 56 -2.14 4.36 -1.18
N LEU A 57 -2.62 3.68 -0.13
CA LEU A 57 -1.97 2.47 0.38
C LEU A 57 -2.00 1.36 -0.66
N ASN A 58 -3.16 1.13 -1.28
CA ASN A 58 -3.31 0.06 -2.25
C ASN A 58 -2.50 0.31 -3.52
N ARG A 59 -2.31 1.57 -3.95
CA ARG A 59 -1.39 1.90 -5.06
C ARG A 59 0.05 1.47 -4.76
N LEU A 60 0.57 1.79 -3.57
CA LEU A 60 1.92 1.37 -3.15
C LEU A 60 2.04 -0.16 -3.10
N VAL A 61 1.06 -0.83 -2.49
CA VAL A 61 1.04 -2.28 -2.34
C VAL A 61 0.95 -2.99 -3.69
N ASN A 62 0.15 -2.44 -4.62
CA ASN A 62 0.05 -2.97 -5.97
C ASN A 62 1.34 -2.81 -6.78
N MET A 63 2.30 -2.01 -6.33
CA MET A 63 3.60 -1.87 -6.97
C MET A 63 4.70 -2.76 -6.38
N LEU A 64 4.43 -3.58 -5.35
CA LEU A 64 5.48 -4.35 -4.67
C LEU A 64 6.32 -5.25 -5.61
N ASP A 65 5.71 -5.83 -6.64
CA ASP A 65 6.37 -6.62 -7.68
C ASP A 65 6.86 -5.80 -8.88
N ALA A 66 6.59 -4.49 -8.92
CA ALA A 66 7.07 -3.60 -9.95
C ALA A 66 8.58 -3.30 -9.82
N PRO A 67 9.27 -3.03 -10.94
CA PRO A 67 10.69 -2.66 -10.93
C PRO A 67 10.90 -1.29 -10.27
N GLN A 68 12.12 -1.04 -9.79
CA GLN A 68 12.48 0.21 -9.12
C GLN A 68 12.24 1.46 -9.99
N SER A 69 12.37 1.35 -11.31
CA SER A 69 12.07 2.44 -12.25
C SER A 69 10.60 2.87 -12.21
N SER A 70 9.67 1.92 -12.07
CA SER A 70 8.23 2.21 -11.96
C SER A 70 7.91 2.90 -10.64
N TRP A 71 8.58 2.50 -9.55
CA TRP A 71 8.48 3.17 -8.27
C TRP A 71 8.97 4.62 -8.33
N LYS A 72 10.12 4.86 -8.97
CA LYS A 72 10.65 6.21 -9.14
C LYS A 72 9.66 7.09 -9.90
N ALA A 73 9.17 6.63 -11.04
CA ALA A 73 8.21 7.37 -11.86
C ALA A 73 6.91 7.67 -11.10
N TYR A 74 6.41 6.72 -10.31
CA TYR A 74 5.22 6.92 -9.49
C TYR A 74 5.44 7.98 -8.40
N LEU A 75 6.57 7.92 -7.69
CA LEU A 75 6.91 8.91 -6.67
C LEU A 75 7.12 10.31 -7.24
N GLU A 76 7.66 10.41 -8.47
CA GLU A 76 7.77 11.67 -9.24
C GLU A 76 6.42 12.18 -9.78
N GLN A 77 5.38 11.35 -9.86
CA GLN A 77 4.03 11.80 -10.24
C GLN A 77 3.21 12.21 -9.02
N ILE A 78 3.35 11.51 -7.88
CA ILE A 78 2.70 11.89 -6.62
C ILE A 78 3.12 13.30 -6.18
N SER A 79 4.37 13.70 -6.47
CA SER A 79 4.83 15.05 -6.19
C SER A 79 4.00 16.14 -6.85
N ASP A 80 3.36 15.80 -7.97
CA ASP A 80 2.68 16.75 -8.83
C ASP A 80 1.16 16.80 -8.54
N ASP A 81 0.54 15.68 -8.14
CA ASP A 81 -0.92 15.55 -8.13
C ASP A 81 -1.60 15.36 -6.75
N ASP A 82 -0.97 14.70 -5.77
CA ASP A 82 -1.78 13.93 -4.77
C ASP A 82 -1.44 14.20 -3.30
N PHE A 83 -0.60 15.17 -3.03
CA PHE A 83 -0.45 15.70 -1.69
C PHE A 83 -0.78 17.19 -1.70
N GLU A 84 -1.28 17.68 -0.58
CA GLU A 84 -1.06 19.07 -0.16
C GLU A 84 0.44 19.33 0.11
N LEU A 85 1.33 18.84 -0.75
CA LEU A 85 2.75 19.17 -0.74
C LEU A 85 2.78 20.63 -1.11
N LYS A 86 3.38 21.42 -0.23
CA LYS A 86 3.64 22.82 -0.53
C LYS A 86 4.54 22.83 -1.77
N GLU A 87 4.23 23.71 -2.74
CA GLU A 87 5.08 23.92 -3.92
C GLU A 87 6.56 23.93 -3.51
N GLY A 88 7.37 23.05 -4.11
CA GLY A 88 8.82 23.00 -3.91
C GLY A 88 9.36 21.93 -2.95
N GLN A 89 8.55 20.99 -2.45
CA GLN A 89 9.10 19.83 -1.72
C GLN A 89 9.90 18.91 -2.63
N SER A 90 11.09 18.53 -2.18
CA SER A 90 11.98 17.63 -2.91
C SER A 90 11.45 16.19 -2.91
N PHE A 91 11.79 15.44 -3.96
CA PHE A 91 11.50 14.00 -4.08
C PHE A 91 11.84 13.19 -2.82
N THR A 92 12.95 13.52 -2.16
CA THR A 92 13.39 12.86 -0.92
C THR A 92 12.47 13.19 0.26
N GLU A 93 11.95 14.40 0.37
CA GLU A 93 11.00 14.79 1.44
C GLU A 93 9.65 14.08 1.29
N ILE A 94 9.18 13.92 0.06
CA ILE A 94 7.96 13.16 -0.27
C ILE A 94 8.14 11.71 0.18
N THR A 95 9.26 11.10 -0.19
CA THR A 95 9.58 9.73 0.18
C THR A 95 9.64 9.57 1.71
N LYS A 96 10.28 10.50 2.43
CA LYS A 96 10.31 10.50 3.91
C LYS A 96 8.91 10.62 4.52
N THR A 97 8.06 11.46 3.93
CA THR A 97 6.68 11.66 4.39
C THR A 97 5.86 10.38 4.20
N LEU A 98 6.01 9.71 3.06
CA LEU A 98 5.39 8.41 2.80
C LEU A 98 5.89 7.33 3.76
N ILE A 99 7.19 7.27 4.06
CA ILE A 99 7.73 6.33 5.04
C ILE A 99 7.12 6.56 6.43
N ALA A 100 7.06 7.81 6.89
CA ALA A 100 6.47 8.14 8.18
C ALA A 100 5.00 7.69 8.25
N TRP A 101 4.23 8.01 7.22
CA TRP A 101 2.82 7.62 7.13
C TRP A 101 2.63 6.10 7.09
N VAL A 102 3.39 5.36 6.27
CA VAL A 102 3.31 3.88 6.23
C VAL A 102 3.71 3.25 7.58
N THR A 103 4.70 3.83 8.26
CA THR A 103 5.13 3.37 9.60
C THR A 103 4.01 3.55 10.63
N GLU A 104 3.29 4.67 10.61
CA GLU A 104 2.12 4.90 11.47
C GLU A 104 1.00 3.90 11.17
N LEU A 105 0.74 3.63 9.89
CA LEU A 105 -0.26 2.65 9.47
C LEU A 105 0.08 1.22 9.95
N GLU A 106 1.35 0.81 9.87
CA GLU A 106 1.82 -0.50 10.32
C GLU A 106 1.53 -0.74 11.82
N GLN A 107 1.73 0.28 12.65
CA GLN A 107 1.43 0.23 14.08
C GLN A 107 -0.07 0.11 14.36
N SER A 108 -0.90 0.54 13.41
CA SER A 108 -2.36 0.55 13.51
C SER A 108 -3.05 -0.67 12.89
N ALA A 109 -2.31 -1.69 12.45
CA ALA A 109 -2.87 -2.91 11.86
C ALA A 109 -3.84 -3.63 12.81
N LYS A 110 -5.00 -4.04 12.28
CA LYS A 110 -6.02 -4.81 13.02
C LYS A 110 -6.48 -6.04 12.25
N GLY A 111 -6.79 -7.10 12.98
CA GLY A 111 -7.26 -8.38 12.46
C GLY A 111 -6.97 -9.52 13.43
N HIS A 112 -7.17 -10.75 12.99
CA HIS A 112 -6.61 -11.94 13.64
C HIS A 112 -5.08 -11.97 13.52
N THR A 113 -4.41 -12.74 14.37
CA THR A 113 -2.93 -12.76 14.47
C THR A 113 -2.24 -12.92 13.11
N TRP A 114 -2.69 -13.87 12.29
CA TRP A 114 -2.12 -14.12 10.96
C TRP A 114 -2.46 -13.01 9.94
N GLU A 115 -3.63 -12.37 10.05
CA GLU A 115 -3.99 -11.24 9.18
C GLU A 115 -3.11 -10.03 9.49
N ILE A 116 -2.84 -9.78 10.77
CA ILE A 116 -1.91 -8.73 11.21
C ILE A 116 -0.51 -9.00 10.67
N GLU A 117 -0.05 -10.25 10.67
CA GLU A 117 1.25 -10.62 10.09
C GLU A 117 1.33 -10.32 8.59
N ILE A 118 0.27 -10.63 7.82
CA ILE A 118 0.21 -10.30 6.38
C ILE A 118 0.22 -8.79 6.15
N VAL A 119 -0.60 -8.03 6.89
CA VAL A 119 -0.64 -6.57 6.79
C VAL A 119 0.73 -5.98 7.11
N ARG A 120 1.32 -6.35 8.25
CA ARG A 120 2.63 -5.83 8.66
C ARG A 120 3.72 -6.20 7.68
N CYS A 121 3.75 -7.43 7.18
CA CYS A 121 4.74 -7.83 6.20
C CYS A 121 4.60 -7.05 4.87
N ALA A 122 3.37 -6.84 4.39
CA ALA A 122 3.16 -6.05 3.18
C ALA A 122 3.60 -4.59 3.36
N LEU A 123 3.30 -3.98 4.52
CA LEU A 123 3.72 -2.61 4.83
C LEU A 123 5.24 -2.52 5.02
N HIS A 124 5.85 -3.52 5.63
CA HIS A 124 7.31 -3.64 5.75
C HIS A 124 7.98 -3.69 4.37
N ASP A 125 7.48 -4.51 3.44
CA ASP A 125 8.02 -4.60 2.09
C ASP A 125 7.86 -3.25 1.33
N VAL A 126 6.77 -2.52 1.57
CA VAL A 126 6.60 -1.15 1.03
C VAL A 126 7.66 -0.21 1.61
N LEU A 127 7.91 -0.25 2.92
CA LEU A 127 8.94 0.56 3.57
C LEU A 127 10.33 0.25 2.99
N GLU A 128 10.68 -1.02 2.80
CA GLU A 128 11.95 -1.43 2.17
C GLU A 128 12.09 -0.89 0.74
N LYS A 129 11.00 -0.83 -0.02
CA LYS A 129 11.01 -0.23 -1.37
C LYS A 129 11.25 1.28 -1.30
N LEU A 130 10.55 1.98 -0.41
CA LEU A 130 10.67 3.44 -0.24
C LEU A 130 12.06 3.84 0.26
N GLN A 131 12.66 3.07 1.16
CA GLN A 131 14.00 3.34 1.70
C GLN A 131 15.11 3.35 0.64
N LYS A 132 14.89 2.74 -0.54
CA LYS A 132 15.85 2.75 -1.66
C LYS A 132 15.93 4.10 -2.39
N PHE A 133 15.08 5.06 -2.04
CA PHE A 133 14.96 6.37 -2.66
C PHE A 133 15.39 7.52 -1.75
N ILE A 134 15.92 7.22 -0.56
CA ILE A 134 16.44 8.18 0.42
C ILE A 134 17.97 8.14 0.46
#